data_AF-A0A494Z7G0-F1
#
_entry.id   AF-A0A494Z7G0-F1
#
_cell.length_a   1.000
_cell.length_b   1.000
_cell.length_c   1.000
_cell.angle_alpha   90.00
_cell.angle_beta   90.00
_cell.angle_gamma   90.00
#
_symmetry.space_group_name_H-M   'P 1'
#
loop_
_entity.id
_entity.type
_entity.pdbx_description
1 polymer ?
#
loop_
_entity_poly.entity_id
_entity_poly.type
_entity_poly.pdbx_seq_one_letter_code
_entity_poly.pdbx_strand_id
1 'polypeptide(L)' 'MITEKERQNMVHFLVTYFGVNPNELITITDRMLEKTYEFAYQRLEMENQL' A
#
# COMPACT_ATOMS: atom_id res chain seq x y z
N MET A 1 13.41 4.24 -5.64
CA MET A 1 13.68 4.02 -4.20
C MET A 1 12.89 5.08 -3.50
N ILE A 2 11.85 4.67 -2.78
CA ILE A 2 10.93 5.59 -2.12
C ILE A 2 11.58 6.13 -0.85
N THR A 3 11.16 7.31 -0.43
CA THR A 3 11.53 7.85 0.88
C THR A 3 10.86 7.05 1.99
N GLU A 4 11.43 7.11 3.19
CA GLU A 4 10.84 6.47 4.38
C GLU A 4 9.41 6.98 4.64
N LYS A 5 9.16 8.27 4.38
CA LYS A 5 7.82 8.86 4.51
C LYS A 5 6.83 8.28 3.49
N GLU A 6 7.24 8.11 2.24
CA GLU A 6 6.40 7.48 1.22
C GLU A 6 6.09 6.02 1.57
N ARG A 7 7.10 5.26 2.05
CA ARG A 7 6.91 3.90 2.54
C ARG A 7 5.89 3.85 3.68
N GLN A 8 6.02 4.71 4.68
CA GLN A 8 5.08 4.78 5.81
C GLN A 8 3.66 5.10 5.36
N ASN A 9 3.49 6.04 4.42
CA ASN A 9 2.19 6.37 3.85
C ASN A 9 1.56 5.18 3.12
N MET A 10 2.34 4.47 2.29
CA MET A 10 1.87 3.29 1.56
C MET A 10 1.46 2.16 2.52
N VAL A 11 2.28 1.88 3.53
CA VAL A 11 1.96 0.88 4.57
C VAL A 11 0.70 1.27 5.32
N HIS A 12 0.60 2.53 5.75
CA HIS A 12 -0.58 3.01 6.47
C HIS A 12 -1.85 2.87 5.62
N PHE A 13 -1.80 3.21 4.33
CA PHE A 13 -2.92 3.02 3.41
C PHE A 13 -3.35 1.55 3.32
N LEU A 14 -2.40 0.64 3.09
CA LEU A 14 -2.67 -0.80 2.96
C LEU A 14 -3.25 -1.41 4.24
N VAL A 15 -2.77 -0.99 5.40
CA VAL A 15 -3.29 -1.42 6.71
C VAL A 15 -4.70 -0.87 6.93
N THR A 16 -4.91 0.42 6.71
CA THR A 16 -6.17 1.10 7.03
C THR A 16 -7.32 0.68 6.11
N TYR A 17 -7.09 0.59 4.79
CA TYR A 17 -8.16 0.32 3.83
C TYR A 17 -8.35 -1.16 3.52
N PHE A 18 -7.28 -1.97 3.61
CA PHE A 18 -7.31 -3.38 3.21
C PHE A 18 -7.04 -4.35 4.36
N GLY A 19 -6.80 -3.85 5.59
CA GLY A 19 -6.58 -4.69 6.77
C GLY A 19 -5.32 -5.54 6.69
N VAL A 20 -4.36 -5.17 5.83
CA VAL A 20 -3.11 -5.91 5.64
C VAL A 20 -2.30 -5.87 6.92
N ASN A 21 -1.68 -7.00 7.28
CA ASN A 21 -0.81 -7.06 8.45
C ASN A 21 0.47 -6.24 8.19
N PRO A 22 0.78 -5.19 8.99
CA PRO A 22 1.96 -4.37 8.76
C PRO A 22 3.26 -5.17 8.82
N ASN A 23 3.31 -6.27 9.59
CA ASN A 23 4.50 -7.12 9.67
C ASN A 23 4.84 -7.80 8.34
N GLU A 24 3.84 -8.06 7.49
CA GLU A 24 4.04 -8.61 6.14
C GLU A 24 4.61 -7.55 5.19
N LEU A 25 4.39 -6.26 5.47
CA LEU A 25 4.84 -5.13 4.65
C LEU A 25 6.22 -4.60 5.05
N ILE A 26 6.71 -4.91 6.26
CA ILE A 26 8.05 -4.52 6.72
C ILE A 26 9.13 -5.27 5.95
N THR A 27 8.88 -6.53 5.56
CA THR A 27 9.87 -7.40 4.92
C THR A 27 9.91 -7.30 3.40
N ILE A 28 8.97 -6.58 2.77
CA ILE A 28 8.93 -6.45 1.31
C ILE A 28 9.81 -5.31 0.80
N THR A 29 10.37 -5.52 -0.40
CA THR A 29 11.17 -4.50 -1.09
C THR A 29 10.32 -3.30 -1.48
N ASP A 30 10.94 -2.12 -1.60
CA ASP A 30 10.25 -0.88 -2.03
C ASP A 30 9.45 -1.07 -3.31
N ARG A 31 10.06 -1.71 -4.32
CA ARG A 31 9.42 -1.98 -5.61
C ARG A 31 8.16 -2.83 -5.48
N MET A 32 8.16 -3.77 -4.54
CA MET A 32 6.99 -4.62 -4.30
C MET A 32 5.91 -3.85 -3.55
N LEU A 33 6.30 -3.04 -2.56
CA LEU A 33 5.38 -2.17 -1.84
C LEU A 33 4.68 -1.18 -2.78
N GLU A 34 5.43 -0.53 -3.68
CA GLU A 34 4.89 0.39 -4.70
C GLU A 34 3.82 -0.29 -5.56
N LYS A 35 4.13 -1.48 -6.11
CA LYS A 35 3.17 -2.23 -6.95
C LYS A 35 1.93 -2.67 -6.18
N THR A 36 2.10 -3.11 -4.94
CA THR A 36 0.97 -3.51 -4.08
C THR A 36 0.10 -2.30 -3.76
N TYR A 37 0.71 -1.16 -3.45
CA TYR A 37 0.01 0.10 -3.23
C TYR A 37 -0.75 0.57 -4.48
N GLU A 38 -0.12 0.59 -5.66
CA GLU A 38 -0.74 0.98 -6.93
C GLU A 38 -1.98 0.12 -7.24
N PHE A 39 -1.85 -1.20 -7.10
CA PHE A 39 -2.96 -2.13 -7.30
C PHE A 39 -4.12 -1.89 -6.32
N ALA A 40 -3.80 -1.74 -5.03
CA ALA A 40 -4.79 -1.49 -3.99
C ALA A 40 -5.51 -0.14 -4.20
N TYR A 41 -4.77 0.90 -4.59
CA TYR A 41 -5.31 2.21 -4.88
C TYR A 41 -6.26 2.19 -6.08
N GLN A 42 -5.86 1.56 -7.20
CA GLN A 42 -6.72 1.39 -8.37
C GLN A 42 -8.03 0.66 -8.03
N ARG A 43 -7.95 -0.39 -7.23
CA ARG A 43 -9.13 -1.13 -6.77
C ARG A 43 -10.06 -0.24 -5.93
N LEU A 44 -9.51 0.56 -5.01
CA LEU A 44 -10.29 1.50 -4.21
C LEU A 44 -11.01 2.54 -5.08
N GLU A 45 -10.33 3.08 -6.10
CA GLU A 45 -10.95 4.01 -7.04
C GLU A 45 -12.12 3.37 -7.80
N MET A 46 -11.97 2.10 -8.23
CA MET A 46 -13.06 1.37 -8.89
C MET A 46 -14.26 1.13 -7.96
N GLU A 47 -14.01 0.80 -6.69
CA GLU A 47 -15.08 0.59 -5.69
C GLU A 47 -15.81 1.90 -5.35
N ASN A 48 -15.12 3.05 -5.40
CA ASN A 48 -15.71 4.38 -5.14
C ASN A 48 -16.43 5.01 -6.35
N GLN A 49 -16.36 4.40 -7.53
CA GLN A 49 -17.07 4.85 -8.74
C GLN A 49 -18.44 4.17 -8.94
N LEU A 50 -18.91 3.43 -7.93
CA LEU A 50 -20.22 2.77 -7.85
C LEU A 50 -21.17 3.51 -6.90
#